data_AF-A0AB37E4F4-F1
#
_entry.id   AF-A0AB37E4F4-F1
#
_cell.length_a   1.000
_cell.length_b   1.000
_cell.length_c   1.000
_cell.angle_alpha   90.00
_cell.angle_beta   90.00
_cell.angle_gamma   90.00
#
_symmetry.space_group_name_H-M   'P 1'
#
loop_
_entity.id
_entity.type
_entity.pdbx_description
1 polymer ?
#
loop_
_entity_poly.entity_id
_entity_poly.type
_entity_poly.pdbx_seq_one_letter_code
_entity_poly.pdbx_strand_id
1 'polypeptide(L)'
;MSRAVERARDLLVRSGAWLSAEHGVYALRLGADRRGRVSLTLAEPEFRALIDRPGLRRRPQGGWVARPSGCEGPSAPPGRPGVIDGQRTLIDAEGRMIRHAANLGESPIAWLARRRDAAGRPWLTPAEAAAGERLRTEVEQARACPSLTMRWDALPRAGAGSAARIEPGDRALSAGRRVEEALTAVGPRLRPMLTRICVHGDSLKLAETGLGLRRRQGKTLLKQALQALADHYGIG
;
A
#
# COMPACT_ATOMS: atom_id res chain seq x y z
N MET A 1 34.37 20.07 4.71
CA MET A 1 33.19 20.93 4.52
C MET A 1 33.61 22.37 4.77
N SER A 2 33.18 23.34 3.95
CA SER A 2 33.60 24.75 4.07
C SER A 2 32.90 25.43 5.26
N ARG A 3 33.66 26.18 6.08
CA ARG A 3 33.12 27.00 7.19
C ARG A 3 32.08 28.01 6.71
N ALA A 4 32.17 28.45 5.45
CA ALA A 4 31.19 29.36 4.85
C ALA A 4 29.80 28.69 4.70
N VAL A 5 29.77 27.39 4.37
CA VAL A 5 28.52 26.61 4.23
C VAL A 5 27.83 26.48 5.58
N GLU A 6 28.55 26.11 6.64
CA GLU A 6 27.99 25.99 8.00
C GLU A 6 27.39 27.31 8.49
N ARG A 7 28.14 28.41 8.33
CA ARG A 7 27.66 29.76 8.68
C ARG A 7 26.44 30.18 7.87
N ALA A 8 26.39 29.83 6.58
CA ALA A 8 25.22 30.09 5.75
C ALA A 8 23.98 29.33 6.22
N ARG A 9 24.13 28.06 6.66
CA ARG A 9 23.03 27.25 7.20
C ARG A 9 22.45 27.90 8.45
N ASP A 10 23.29 28.31 9.38
CA ASP A 10 22.83 28.93 10.64
C ASP A 10 22.06 30.23 10.40
N LEU A 11 22.53 31.07 9.46
CA LEU A 11 21.85 32.30 9.09
C LEU A 11 20.50 32.03 8.43
N LEU A 12 20.44 31.05 7.53
CA LEU A 12 19.24 30.66 6.81
C LEU A 12 18.14 30.06 7.72
N VAL A 13 18.52 29.36 8.78
CA VAL A 13 17.56 28.73 9.71
C VAL A 13 16.96 29.74 10.67
N ARG A 14 17.74 30.73 11.13
CA ARG A 14 17.36 31.64 12.22
C ARG A 14 16.71 32.94 11.76
N SER A 15 16.83 33.27 10.48
CA SER A 15 16.41 34.57 9.97
C SER A 15 15.72 34.44 8.62
N GLY A 16 14.89 35.42 8.23
CA GLY A 16 14.26 35.52 6.91
C GLY A 16 15.27 35.80 5.78
N ALA A 17 16.41 35.10 5.82
CA ALA A 17 17.51 35.22 4.90
C ALA A 17 17.20 34.55 3.57
N TRP A 18 17.79 35.09 2.53
CA TRP A 18 17.64 34.57 1.18
C TRP A 18 18.91 34.83 0.37
N LEU A 19 19.07 34.07 -0.70
CA LEU A 19 20.21 34.04 -1.60
C LEU A 19 19.82 34.66 -2.94
N SER A 20 20.57 35.64 -3.44
CA SER A 20 20.56 36.09 -4.85
C SER A 20 21.72 35.46 -5.61
N ALA A 21 21.55 35.24 -6.91
CA ALA A 21 22.66 34.94 -7.82
C ALA A 21 23.07 36.24 -8.53
N GLU A 22 24.34 36.61 -8.40
CA GLU A 22 24.92 37.83 -8.98
C GLU A 22 26.27 37.44 -9.63
N HIS A 23 26.38 37.51 -10.96
CA HIS A 23 27.63 37.32 -11.72
C HIS A 23 28.49 36.10 -11.30
N GLY A 24 27.87 34.94 -11.09
CA GLY A 24 28.58 33.68 -10.77
C GLY A 24 28.87 33.47 -9.28
N VAL A 25 28.45 34.39 -8.40
CA VAL A 25 28.47 34.23 -6.95
C VAL A 25 27.08 34.33 -6.35
N TYR A 26 26.88 33.71 -5.19
CA TYR A 26 25.59 33.65 -4.49
C TYR A 26 25.64 34.51 -3.23
N ALA A 27 24.92 35.62 -3.21
CA ALA A 27 24.90 36.57 -2.10
C ALA A 27 23.74 36.27 -1.14
N LEU A 28 24.05 35.99 0.12
CA LEU A 28 23.09 35.81 1.21
C LEU A 28 22.79 37.16 1.87
N ARG A 29 21.51 37.51 1.93
CA ARG A 29 21.00 38.76 2.52
C ARG A 29 20.01 38.43 3.64
N LEU A 30 19.99 39.25 4.67
CA LEU A 30 19.06 39.13 5.80
C LEU A 30 17.94 40.16 5.62
N GLY A 31 16.68 39.73 5.51
CA GLY A 31 15.50 40.59 5.31
C GLY A 31 14.85 40.43 3.93
N ALA A 32 13.66 41.00 3.73
CA ALA A 32 12.81 40.69 2.57
C ALA A 32 13.24 41.36 1.24
N ASP A 33 14.02 42.44 1.31
CA ASP A 33 14.33 43.34 0.19
C ASP A 33 15.71 43.07 -0.46
N ARG A 34 15.78 43.28 -1.78
CA ARG A 34 17.00 43.15 -2.62
C ARG A 34 18.04 44.24 -2.36
N ARG A 35 17.64 45.37 -1.78
CA ARG A 35 18.53 46.49 -1.44
C ARG A 35 19.26 46.32 -0.09
N GLY A 36 18.96 45.26 0.67
CA GLY A 36 19.62 44.97 1.94
C GLY A 36 21.11 44.64 1.76
N ARG A 37 21.94 44.87 2.78
CA ARG A 37 23.39 44.56 2.74
C ARG A 37 23.64 43.05 2.56
N VAL A 38 24.68 42.71 1.79
CA VAL A 38 25.16 41.31 1.66
C VAL A 38 25.76 40.89 2.99
N SER A 39 25.25 39.82 3.58
CA SER A 39 25.79 39.27 4.83
C SER A 39 26.88 38.23 4.59
N LEU A 40 26.79 37.46 3.49
CA LEU A 40 27.76 36.44 3.13
C LEU A 40 27.72 36.22 1.60
N THR A 41 28.87 35.97 0.98
CA THR A 41 28.96 35.57 -0.43
C THR A 41 29.45 34.12 -0.50
N LEU A 42 28.83 33.33 -1.36
CA LEU A 42 29.10 31.91 -1.54
C LEU A 42 29.51 31.64 -2.98
N ALA A 43 30.52 30.79 -3.16
CA ALA A 43 30.88 30.25 -4.47
C ALA A 43 29.88 29.15 -4.88
N GLU A 44 29.86 28.81 -6.17
CA GLU A 44 28.97 27.75 -6.67
C GLU A 44 29.04 26.39 -5.95
N PRO A 45 30.21 25.82 -5.62
CA PRO A 45 30.25 24.55 -4.88
C PRO A 45 29.64 24.67 -3.48
N GLU A 46 29.72 25.85 -2.85
CA GLU A 46 29.18 26.11 -1.52
C GLU A 46 27.66 26.28 -1.57
N PHE A 47 27.16 26.96 -2.61
CA PHE A 47 25.73 27.03 -2.89
C PHE A 47 25.14 25.64 -3.16
N ARG A 48 25.81 24.80 -3.96
CA ARG A 48 25.36 23.41 -4.20
C ARG A 48 25.27 22.60 -2.91
N ALA A 49 26.22 22.77 -1.99
CA ALA A 49 26.18 22.10 -0.68
C ALA A 49 25.01 22.52 0.22
N LEU A 50 24.35 23.66 -0.07
CA LEU A 50 23.14 24.11 0.62
C LEU A 50 21.85 23.51 0.04
N ILE A 51 21.89 22.98 -1.19
CA ILE A 51 20.74 22.33 -1.84
C ILE A 51 20.34 21.07 -1.06
N ASP A 52 21.32 20.26 -0.64
CA ASP A 52 21.04 19.00 0.06
C ASP A 52 20.56 19.25 1.49
N ARG A 53 21.14 20.24 2.19
CA ARG A 53 20.75 20.68 3.54
C ARG A 53 21.09 22.15 3.75
N PRO A 54 20.16 23.02 4.17
CA PRO A 54 18.80 22.76 4.70
C PRO A 54 17.72 22.49 3.63
N GLY A 55 18.07 22.50 2.34
CA GLY A 55 17.10 22.52 1.26
C GLY A 55 16.73 23.96 0.94
N LEU A 56 16.84 24.34 -0.34
CA LEU A 56 16.51 25.67 -0.82
C LEU A 56 15.20 25.66 -1.61
N ARG A 57 14.39 26.71 -1.47
CA ARG A 57 13.18 26.95 -2.28
C ARG A 57 13.32 28.27 -3.04
N ARG A 58 12.99 28.27 -4.32
CA ARG A 58 12.97 29.48 -5.15
C ARG A 58 11.84 30.42 -4.71
N ARG A 59 12.13 31.71 -4.58
CA ARG A 59 11.13 32.76 -4.32
C ARG A 59 10.46 33.21 -5.62
N PRO A 60 9.18 33.63 -5.58
CA PRO A 60 8.52 34.28 -6.72
C PRO A 60 9.24 35.56 -7.16
N GLN A 61 9.77 36.32 -6.20
CA GLN A 61 10.54 37.53 -6.43
C GLN A 61 12.02 37.24 -6.69
N GLY A 62 12.39 36.07 -7.23
CA GLY A 62 13.78 35.69 -7.52
C GLY A 62 14.66 35.40 -6.29
N GLY A 63 15.67 34.56 -6.48
CA GLY A 63 16.53 34.08 -5.41
C GLY A 63 15.96 32.87 -4.65
N TRP A 64 16.67 32.42 -3.62
CA TRP A 64 16.36 31.21 -2.86
C TRP A 64 16.26 31.49 -1.36
N VAL A 65 15.28 30.92 -0.68
CA VAL A 65 15.19 30.91 0.79
C VAL A 65 15.45 29.50 1.30
N ALA A 66 15.90 29.36 2.54
CA ALA A 66 15.87 28.05 3.17
C ALA A 66 14.44 27.55 3.26
N ARG A 67 14.29 26.26 3.02
CA ARG A 67 13.09 25.54 3.41
C ARG A 67 13.01 25.62 4.93
N PRO A 68 11.90 26.13 5.51
CA PRO A 68 11.79 26.24 6.95
C PRO A 68 12.02 24.86 7.59
N SER A 69 12.93 24.77 8.54
CA SER A 69 13.25 23.56 9.33
C SER A 69 12.14 23.18 10.32
N GLY A 70 10.96 23.74 10.14
CA GLY A 70 9.73 23.48 10.87
C GLY A 70 8.59 23.41 9.86
N CYS A 71 8.75 22.57 8.84
CA CYS A 71 7.58 21.80 8.45
C CYS A 71 7.60 20.62 9.41
N GLU A 72 6.58 20.51 10.26
CA GLU A 72 6.03 19.21 10.57
C GLU A 72 6.21 18.37 9.31
N GLY A 73 6.96 17.27 9.40
CA GLY A 73 6.80 16.20 8.42
C GLY A 73 5.31 16.01 8.23
N PRO A 74 4.83 15.71 7.00
CA PRO A 74 3.40 15.73 6.68
C PRO A 74 2.62 15.25 7.89
N SER A 75 1.80 16.15 8.47
CA SER A 75 0.90 15.86 9.61
C SER A 75 0.54 14.40 9.52
N ALA A 76 0.87 13.62 10.57
CA ALA A 76 0.77 12.16 10.58
C ALA A 76 -0.41 11.76 9.69
N PRO A 77 -0.15 11.06 8.56
CA PRO A 77 -1.07 11.04 7.42
C PRO A 77 -2.47 10.80 7.98
N PRO A 78 -3.43 11.73 7.74
CA PRO A 78 -4.74 11.72 8.38
C PRO A 78 -5.23 10.28 8.34
N GLY A 79 -5.35 9.63 9.51
CA GLY A 79 -5.28 8.17 9.67
C GLY A 79 -5.44 7.43 8.35
N ARG A 80 -4.32 7.10 7.69
CA ARG A 80 -4.23 6.54 6.32
C ARG A 80 -5.58 5.93 5.86
N PRO A 81 -6.43 6.64 5.10
CA PRO A 81 -7.78 6.16 4.82
C PRO A 81 -7.68 4.86 4.00
N GLY A 82 -8.32 3.79 4.49
CA GLY A 82 -8.18 2.46 3.89
C GLY A 82 -6.97 1.65 4.37
N VAL A 83 -6.16 2.19 5.29
CA VAL A 83 -5.16 1.42 6.04
C VAL A 83 -5.64 1.16 7.45
N ILE A 84 -5.81 -0.12 7.76
CA ILE A 84 -6.17 -0.56 9.10
C ILE A 84 -5.08 -1.53 9.54
N ASP A 85 -4.10 -1.04 10.28
CA ASP A 85 -3.00 -1.88 10.75
C ASP A 85 -3.54 -3.08 11.52
N GLY A 86 -2.99 -4.27 11.21
CA GLY A 86 -3.30 -5.50 11.91
C GLY A 86 -2.44 -6.66 11.44
N GLN A 87 -2.79 -7.87 11.88
CA GLN A 87 -2.05 -9.08 11.59
C GLN A 87 -2.96 -10.07 10.83
N ARG A 88 -2.45 -10.67 9.75
CA ARG A 88 -3.09 -11.78 9.02
C ARG A 88 -2.39 -13.08 9.39
N THR A 89 -3.16 -14.14 9.61
CA THR A 89 -2.61 -15.50 9.74
C THR A 89 -2.41 -16.05 8.33
N LEU A 90 -1.16 -16.29 7.96
CA LEU A 90 -0.78 -16.94 6.70
C LEU A 90 -0.33 -18.37 7.02
N ILE A 91 -0.48 -19.27 6.06
CA ILE A 91 0.11 -20.60 6.12
C ILE A 91 1.49 -20.49 5.48
N ASP A 92 2.55 -20.83 6.21
CA ASP A 92 3.91 -20.86 5.67
C ASP A 92 4.12 -22.05 4.70
N ALA A 93 5.29 -22.11 4.06
CA ALA A 93 5.61 -23.20 3.13
C ALA A 93 5.62 -24.59 3.80
N GLU A 94 5.66 -24.63 5.14
CA GLU A 94 5.64 -25.84 5.96
C GLU A 94 4.25 -26.13 6.56
N GLY A 95 3.20 -25.41 6.15
CA GLY A 95 1.83 -25.65 6.61
C GLY A 95 1.51 -25.05 7.98
N ARG A 96 2.38 -24.25 8.58
CA ARG A 96 2.18 -23.64 9.90
C ARG A 96 1.50 -22.28 9.78
N MET A 97 0.63 -21.99 10.74
CA MET A 97 -0.03 -20.69 10.85
C MET A 97 0.92 -19.63 11.45
N ILE A 98 1.36 -18.68 10.64
CA ILE A 98 2.22 -17.55 11.02
C ILE A 98 1.45 -16.22 10.97
N ARG A 99 1.68 -15.33 11.94
CA ARG A 99 1.04 -13.99 11.97
C ARG A 99 1.93 -12.97 11.29
N HIS A 100 1.46 -12.35 10.22
CA HIS A 100 2.19 -11.33 9.46
C HIS A 100 1.49 -9.97 9.53
N ALA A 101 2.24 -8.88 9.63
CA ALA A 101 1.68 -7.52 9.58
C ALA A 101 1.02 -7.27 8.21
N ALA A 102 -0.20 -6.75 8.22
CA ALA A 102 -0.98 -6.52 7.00
C ALA A 102 -1.94 -5.35 7.19
N ASN A 103 -2.27 -4.69 6.08
CA ASN A 103 -3.34 -3.72 6.07
C ASN A 103 -4.70 -4.45 5.97
N LEU A 104 -5.40 -4.51 7.10
CA LEU A 104 -6.72 -5.14 7.21
C LEU A 104 -7.85 -4.31 6.58
N GLY A 105 -7.54 -3.13 6.02
CA GLY A 105 -8.42 -2.34 5.17
C GLY A 105 -8.40 -2.74 3.69
N GLU A 106 -7.41 -3.55 3.26
CA GLU A 106 -7.32 -4.03 1.86
C GLU A 106 -8.40 -5.03 1.50
N SER A 107 -8.99 -5.72 2.49
CA SER A 107 -10.03 -6.71 2.28
C SER A 107 -11.23 -6.51 3.21
N PRO A 108 -12.47 -6.57 2.68
CA PRO A 108 -13.65 -6.61 3.52
C PRO A 108 -13.66 -7.80 4.48
N ILE A 109 -13.04 -8.93 4.10
CA ILE A 109 -12.91 -10.12 4.96
C ILE A 109 -12.01 -9.83 6.17
N ALA A 110 -10.83 -9.24 5.98
CA ALA A 110 -9.96 -8.85 7.08
C ALA A 110 -10.63 -7.82 8.00
N TRP A 111 -11.39 -6.87 7.45
CA TRP A 111 -12.17 -5.94 8.27
C TRP A 111 -13.27 -6.64 9.09
N LEU A 112 -13.99 -7.59 8.47
CA LEU A 112 -15.05 -8.35 9.12
C LEU A 112 -14.52 -9.32 10.18
N ALA A 113 -13.34 -9.91 9.97
CA ALA A 113 -12.70 -10.84 10.91
C ALA A 113 -12.34 -10.18 12.25
N ARG A 114 -12.14 -8.86 12.27
CA ARG A 114 -11.90 -8.09 13.50
C ARG A 114 -13.17 -7.79 14.29
N ARG A 115 -14.35 -7.92 13.68
CA ARG A 115 -15.61 -7.58 14.33
C ARG A 115 -15.95 -8.63 15.37
N ARG A 116 -16.50 -8.15 16.48
CA ARG A 116 -17.02 -8.99 17.56
C ARG A 116 -18.54 -8.98 17.54
N ASP A 117 -19.14 -10.09 17.98
CA ASP A 117 -20.56 -10.19 18.27
C ASP A 117 -20.90 -9.44 19.57
N ALA A 118 -22.19 -9.43 19.94
CA ALA A 118 -22.66 -8.79 21.17
C ALA A 118 -22.06 -9.43 22.45
N ALA A 119 -21.57 -10.67 22.36
CA ALA A 119 -20.90 -11.40 23.44
C ALA A 119 -19.37 -11.23 23.42
N GLY A 120 -18.83 -10.38 22.55
CA GLY A 120 -17.38 -10.13 22.44
C GLY A 120 -16.59 -11.20 21.67
N ARG A 121 -17.25 -12.20 21.09
CA ARG A 121 -16.59 -13.26 20.31
C ARG A 121 -16.34 -12.79 18.87
N PRO A 122 -15.27 -13.25 18.21
CA PRO A 122 -15.06 -12.97 16.78
C PRO A 122 -16.29 -13.38 15.94
N TRP A 123 -16.74 -12.49 15.06
CA TRP A 123 -17.89 -12.76 14.20
C TRP A 123 -17.56 -13.81 13.13
N LEU A 124 -16.33 -13.80 12.62
CA LEU A 124 -15.78 -14.86 11.77
C LEU A 124 -14.87 -15.77 12.57
N THR A 125 -14.93 -17.07 12.30
CA THR A 125 -13.93 -18.02 12.81
C THR A 125 -12.60 -17.83 12.05
N PRO A 126 -11.46 -18.28 12.60
CA PRO A 126 -10.20 -18.25 11.88
C PRO A 126 -10.25 -18.99 10.54
N ALA A 127 -10.98 -20.12 10.50
CA ALA A 127 -11.17 -20.92 9.29
C ALA A 127 -11.97 -20.17 8.21
N GLU A 128 -13.10 -19.56 8.58
CA GLU A 128 -13.93 -18.74 7.68
C GLU A 128 -13.14 -17.55 7.11
N ALA A 129 -12.36 -16.87 7.96
CA ALA A 129 -11.53 -15.74 7.53
C ALA A 129 -10.42 -16.20 6.58
N ALA A 130 -9.72 -17.30 6.90
CA ALA A 130 -8.67 -17.86 6.06
C ALA A 130 -9.20 -18.34 4.70
N ALA A 131 -10.36 -18.99 4.67
CA ALA A 131 -11.03 -19.41 3.45
C ALA A 131 -11.38 -18.22 2.55
N GLY A 132 -11.95 -17.16 3.14
CA GLY A 132 -12.30 -15.93 2.42
C GLY A 132 -11.08 -15.22 1.83
N GLU A 133 -9.97 -15.14 2.56
CA GLU A 133 -8.71 -14.56 2.05
C GLU A 133 -8.04 -15.45 1.00
N ARG A 134 -8.08 -16.78 1.15
CA ARG A 134 -7.56 -17.71 0.14
C ARG A 134 -8.25 -17.52 -1.20
N LEU A 135 -9.58 -17.47 -1.20
CA LEU A 135 -10.35 -17.23 -2.43
C LEU A 135 -9.99 -15.88 -3.08
N ARG A 136 -9.79 -14.83 -2.27
CA ARG A 136 -9.34 -13.52 -2.79
C ARG A 136 -7.97 -13.61 -3.47
N THR A 137 -7.01 -14.28 -2.84
CA THR A 137 -5.68 -14.48 -3.42
C THR A 137 -5.75 -15.27 -4.73
N GLU A 138 -6.61 -16.28 -4.82
CA GLU A 138 -6.81 -17.03 -6.06
C GLU A 138 -7.46 -16.17 -7.16
N VAL A 139 -8.38 -15.27 -6.81
CA VAL A 139 -8.96 -14.30 -7.76
C VAL A 139 -7.92 -13.31 -8.25
N GLU A 140 -7.06 -12.80 -7.37
CA GLU A 140 -5.95 -11.92 -7.74
C GLU A 140 -4.96 -12.62 -8.68
N GLN A 141 -4.64 -13.89 -8.41
CA GLN A 141 -3.82 -14.72 -9.29
C GLN A 141 -4.49 -14.98 -10.64
N ALA A 142 -5.79 -15.24 -10.67
CA ALA A 142 -6.55 -15.46 -11.89
C ALA A 142 -6.66 -14.18 -12.74
N ARG A 143 -6.66 -13.00 -12.11
CA ARG A 143 -6.69 -11.68 -12.77
C ARG A 143 -5.31 -11.18 -13.19
N ALA A 144 -4.23 -11.82 -12.74
CA ALA A 144 -2.90 -11.47 -13.20
C ALA A 144 -2.84 -11.73 -14.72
N CYS A 145 -2.81 -10.65 -15.50
CA CYS A 145 -2.74 -10.72 -16.95
C CYS A 145 -1.55 -11.62 -17.36
N PRO A 146 -1.68 -12.50 -18.37
CA PRO A 146 -0.55 -13.21 -18.92
C PRO A 146 0.55 -12.19 -19.23
N SER A 147 1.77 -12.41 -18.74
CA SER A 147 2.90 -11.54 -19.03
C SER A 147 3.13 -11.56 -20.55
N LEU A 148 2.59 -10.58 -21.27
CA LEU A 148 2.71 -10.46 -22.73
C LEU A 148 4.16 -10.20 -23.18
N THR A 149 5.05 -9.88 -22.25
CA THR A 149 6.48 -9.82 -22.50
C THR A 149 7.12 -11.17 -22.20
N MET A 150 7.63 -11.80 -23.26
CA MET A 150 8.62 -12.88 -23.17
C MET A 150 9.76 -12.40 -22.26
N ARG A 151 10.00 -13.07 -21.13
CA ARG A 151 11.18 -12.82 -20.30
C ARG A 151 12.38 -13.50 -20.97
N TRP A 152 13.16 -12.72 -21.72
CA TRP A 152 14.38 -13.19 -22.39
C TRP A 152 15.50 -13.61 -21.42
N ASP A 153 15.41 -13.28 -20.13
CA ASP A 153 16.38 -13.67 -19.10
C ASP A 153 16.25 -15.13 -18.63
N ALA A 154 15.24 -15.87 -19.10
CA ALA A 154 15.02 -17.27 -18.77
C ALA A 154 15.62 -18.24 -19.81
N LEU A 155 16.80 -17.93 -20.34
CA LEU A 155 17.57 -18.88 -21.15
C LEU A 155 17.99 -20.06 -20.25
N PRO A 156 17.74 -21.32 -20.67
CA PRO A 156 18.11 -22.49 -19.86
C PRO A 156 19.62 -22.53 -19.64
N ARG A 157 20.08 -22.62 -18.38
CA ARG A 157 21.35 -23.31 -18.11
C ARG A 157 21.12 -24.78 -18.47
N ALA A 158 21.85 -25.28 -19.46
CA ALA A 158 21.86 -26.70 -19.79
C ALA A 158 22.13 -27.52 -18.50
N GLY A 159 21.21 -28.43 -18.15
CA GLY A 159 21.46 -29.45 -17.13
C GLY A 159 20.42 -29.65 -16.02
N ALA A 160 19.37 -28.83 -15.88
CA ALA A 160 18.35 -29.06 -14.86
C ALA A 160 17.12 -29.78 -15.44
N GLY A 161 16.83 -30.96 -14.90
CA GLY A 161 15.77 -31.86 -15.34
C GLY A 161 14.36 -31.26 -15.34
N SER A 162 13.52 -31.89 -16.16
CA SER A 162 12.11 -31.59 -16.41
C SER A 162 11.26 -31.45 -15.14
N ALA A 163 11.19 -30.26 -14.56
CA ALA A 163 9.95 -29.76 -13.99
C ALA A 163 9.21 -29.03 -15.12
N ALA A 164 8.03 -29.49 -15.49
CA ALA A 164 7.21 -28.87 -16.52
C ALA A 164 7.20 -27.35 -16.30
N ARG A 165 7.70 -26.58 -17.28
CA ARG A 165 7.67 -25.12 -17.22
C ARG A 165 6.22 -24.70 -17.26
N ILE A 166 5.65 -24.39 -16.09
CA ILE A 166 4.31 -23.81 -15.98
C ILE A 166 4.45 -22.37 -16.47
N GLU A 167 3.90 -22.08 -17.65
CA GLU A 167 3.93 -20.74 -18.20
C GLU A 167 3.13 -19.79 -17.28
N PRO A 168 3.48 -18.49 -17.18
CA PRO A 168 2.73 -17.55 -16.34
C PRO A 168 1.22 -17.55 -16.62
N GLY A 169 0.81 -17.78 -17.88
CA GLY A 169 -0.59 -17.95 -18.27
C GLY A 169 -1.26 -19.20 -17.69
N ASP A 170 -0.52 -20.31 -17.58
CA ASP A 170 -1.05 -21.56 -17.01
C ASP A 170 -1.39 -21.40 -15.52
N ARG A 171 -0.64 -20.56 -14.80
CA ARG A 171 -0.93 -20.25 -13.39
C ARG A 171 -2.23 -19.46 -13.23
N ALA A 172 -2.46 -18.46 -14.09
CA ALA A 172 -3.69 -17.67 -14.07
C ALA A 172 -4.92 -18.54 -14.45
N LEU A 173 -4.79 -19.39 -15.47
CA LEU A 173 -5.84 -20.34 -15.86
C LEU A 173 -6.13 -21.37 -14.76
N SER A 174 -5.09 -21.94 -14.14
CA SER A 174 -5.22 -22.86 -13.02
C SER A 174 -5.90 -22.20 -11.82
N ALA A 175 -5.54 -20.95 -11.50
CA ALA A 175 -6.19 -20.18 -10.44
C ALA A 175 -7.67 -19.91 -10.77
N GLY A 176 -7.98 -19.54 -12.02
CA GLY A 176 -9.37 -19.36 -12.48
C GLY A 176 -10.22 -20.61 -12.30
N ARG A 177 -9.68 -21.80 -12.60
CA ARG A 177 -10.36 -23.09 -12.37
C ARG A 177 -10.64 -23.32 -10.88
N ARG A 178 -9.65 -23.11 -10.01
CA ARG A 178 -9.83 -23.24 -8.55
C ARG A 178 -10.89 -22.28 -8.00
N VAL A 179 -10.91 -21.04 -8.50
CA VAL A 179 -11.93 -20.05 -8.13
C VAL A 179 -13.33 -20.54 -8.51
N GLU A 180 -13.51 -21.04 -9.74
CA GLU A 180 -14.82 -21.55 -10.17
C GLU A 180 -15.24 -22.82 -9.43
N GLU A 181 -14.31 -23.73 -9.13
CA GLU A 181 -14.55 -24.91 -8.29
C GLU A 181 -15.01 -24.51 -6.89
N ALA A 182 -14.34 -23.55 -6.26
CA ALA A 182 -14.70 -23.04 -4.93
C ALA A 182 -16.07 -22.35 -4.93
N LEU A 183 -16.35 -21.48 -5.92
CA LEU A 183 -17.65 -20.82 -6.05
C LEU A 183 -18.79 -21.80 -6.34
N THR A 184 -18.49 -22.91 -7.04
CA THR A 184 -19.46 -23.98 -7.31
C THR A 184 -19.75 -24.79 -6.04
N ALA A 185 -18.73 -25.12 -5.26
CA ALA A 185 -18.88 -25.87 -4.01
C ALA A 185 -19.74 -25.13 -2.95
N VAL A 186 -19.62 -23.79 -2.91
CA VAL A 186 -20.45 -22.94 -2.03
C VAL A 186 -21.93 -22.95 -2.41
N GLY A 187 -22.25 -23.28 -3.66
CA GLY A 187 -23.61 -23.44 -4.14
C GLY A 187 -24.30 -22.13 -4.61
N PRO A 188 -25.31 -22.24 -5.49
CA PRO A 188 -25.86 -21.12 -6.25
C PRO A 188 -26.56 -20.06 -5.39
N ARG A 189 -27.08 -20.46 -4.22
CA ARG A 189 -27.76 -19.53 -3.29
C ARG A 189 -26.80 -18.60 -2.56
N LEU A 190 -25.60 -19.09 -2.25
CA LEU A 190 -24.61 -18.39 -1.42
C LEU A 190 -23.54 -17.69 -2.26
N ARG A 191 -23.25 -18.24 -3.45
CA ARG A 191 -22.29 -17.70 -4.43
C ARG A 191 -22.42 -16.19 -4.68
N PRO A 192 -23.62 -15.60 -4.93
CA PRO A 192 -23.71 -14.16 -5.24
C PRO A 192 -23.18 -13.25 -4.12
N MET A 193 -23.45 -13.61 -2.87
CA MET A 193 -22.98 -12.86 -1.70
C MET A 193 -21.46 -12.96 -1.56
N LEU A 194 -20.91 -14.16 -1.73
CA LEU A 194 -19.48 -14.40 -1.67
C LEU A 194 -18.73 -13.70 -2.81
N THR A 195 -19.26 -13.74 -4.04
CA THR A 195 -18.68 -13.05 -5.20
C THR A 195 -18.59 -11.54 -4.98
N ARG A 196 -19.67 -10.90 -4.51
CA ARG A 196 -19.66 -9.46 -4.19
C ARG A 196 -18.52 -9.07 -3.24
N ILE A 197 -18.27 -9.88 -2.22
CA ILE A 197 -17.33 -9.52 -1.15
C ILE A 197 -15.90 -9.96 -1.46
N CYS A 198 -15.71 -11.21 -1.90
CA CYS A 198 -14.39 -11.78 -2.15
C CYS A 198 -13.87 -11.45 -3.56
N VAL A 199 -14.74 -11.36 -4.58
CA VAL A 199 -14.30 -11.11 -5.97
C VAL A 199 -14.34 -9.63 -6.35
N HIS A 200 -15.35 -8.88 -5.88
CA HIS A 200 -15.46 -7.45 -6.17
C HIS A 200 -14.90 -6.55 -5.05
N GLY A 201 -14.71 -7.07 -3.84
CA GLY A 201 -14.26 -6.26 -2.71
C GLY A 201 -15.34 -5.32 -2.16
N ASP A 202 -16.62 -5.59 -2.43
CA ASP A 202 -17.71 -4.76 -1.95
C ASP A 202 -17.81 -4.80 -0.42
N SER A 203 -18.16 -3.67 0.19
CA SER A 203 -18.56 -3.65 1.61
C SER A 203 -19.84 -4.46 1.81
N LEU A 204 -20.03 -5.00 3.02
CA LEU A 204 -21.23 -5.80 3.34
C LEU A 204 -22.55 -5.08 3.00
N LYS A 205 -22.62 -3.78 3.29
CA LYS A 205 -23.81 -2.95 2.99
C LYS A 205 -24.03 -2.79 1.49
N LEU A 206 -22.96 -2.63 0.72
CA LEU A 206 -23.02 -2.53 -0.74
C LEU A 206 -23.45 -3.85 -1.36
N ALA A 207 -22.92 -4.98 -0.86
CA ALA A 207 -23.34 -6.32 -1.27
C ALA A 207 -24.83 -6.58 -0.97
N GLU A 208 -25.31 -6.26 0.24
CA GLU A 208 -26.73 -6.38 0.61
C GLU A 208 -27.63 -5.57 -0.33
N THR A 209 -27.27 -4.31 -0.56
CA THR A 209 -28.05 -3.40 -1.42
C THR A 209 -28.04 -3.88 -2.87
N GLY A 210 -26.87 -4.28 -3.38
CA GLY A 210 -26.69 -4.76 -4.75
C GLY A 210 -27.31 -6.13 -5.03
N LEU A 211 -27.72 -6.88 -4.00
CA LEU A 211 -28.44 -8.15 -4.10
C LEU A 211 -29.93 -8.03 -3.71
N GLY A 212 -30.41 -6.83 -3.40
CA GLY A 212 -31.81 -6.62 -2.98
C GLY A 212 -32.18 -7.31 -1.66
N LEU A 213 -31.19 -7.61 -0.81
CA LEU A 213 -31.40 -8.31 0.46
C LEU A 213 -32.04 -7.39 1.49
N ARG A 214 -32.90 -7.94 2.36
CA ARG A 214 -33.43 -7.17 3.50
C ARG A 214 -32.29 -6.84 4.47
N ARG A 215 -32.40 -5.71 5.18
CA ARG A 215 -31.44 -5.30 6.22
C ARG A 215 -31.13 -6.47 7.16
N ARG A 216 -29.84 -6.74 7.38
CA ARG A 216 -29.28 -7.77 8.29
C ARG A 216 -29.29 -9.21 7.76
N GLN A 217 -29.77 -9.49 6.54
CA GLN A 217 -29.67 -10.84 5.96
C GLN A 217 -28.28 -11.17 5.41
N GLY A 218 -27.51 -10.16 4.99
CA GLY A 218 -26.21 -10.38 4.35
C GLY A 218 -25.19 -11.02 5.28
N LYS A 219 -25.22 -10.69 6.58
CA LYS A 219 -24.32 -11.32 7.56
C LYS A 219 -24.50 -12.83 7.60
N THR A 220 -25.74 -13.30 7.72
CA THR A 220 -26.04 -14.73 7.82
C THR A 220 -25.66 -15.47 6.54
N LEU A 221 -25.98 -14.91 5.38
CA LEU A 221 -25.62 -15.50 4.08
C LEU A 221 -24.11 -15.55 3.88
N LEU A 222 -23.39 -14.46 4.20
CA LEU A 222 -21.94 -14.46 4.10
C LEU A 222 -21.31 -15.50 5.04
N LYS A 223 -21.81 -15.63 6.28
CA LYS A 223 -21.27 -16.61 7.23
C LYS A 223 -21.48 -18.05 6.75
N GLN A 224 -22.67 -18.37 6.22
CA GLN A 224 -22.94 -19.67 5.59
C GLN A 224 -22.04 -19.92 4.38
N ALA A 225 -21.82 -18.90 3.55
CA ALA A 225 -20.96 -19.01 2.38
C ALA A 225 -19.49 -19.28 2.75
N LEU A 226 -18.97 -18.57 3.77
CA LEU A 226 -17.59 -18.75 4.25
C LEU A 226 -17.38 -20.08 4.95
N GLN A 227 -18.40 -20.60 5.64
CA GLN A 227 -18.34 -21.95 6.21
C GLN A 227 -18.25 -23.01 5.10
N ALA A 228 -19.14 -22.96 4.10
CA ALA A 228 -19.09 -23.88 2.96
C ALA A 228 -17.76 -23.79 2.19
N LEU A 229 -17.20 -22.59 2.10
CA LEU A 229 -15.89 -22.36 1.49
C LEU A 229 -14.74 -22.95 2.32
N ALA A 230 -14.80 -22.83 3.65
CA ALA A 230 -13.83 -23.45 4.55
C ALA A 230 -13.87 -24.98 4.45
N ASP A 231 -15.07 -25.55 4.38
CA ASP A 231 -15.27 -26.99 4.17
C ASP A 231 -14.68 -27.44 2.82
N HIS A 232 -14.91 -26.68 1.74
CA HIS A 232 -14.33 -26.96 0.42
C HIS A 232 -12.79 -26.95 0.44
N TYR A 233 -12.19 -25.99 1.15
CA TYR A 233 -10.72 -25.90 1.25
C TYR A 233 -10.11 -26.82 2.31
N GLY A 234 -10.92 -27.52 3.10
CA GLY A 234 -10.45 -28.36 4.21
C GLY A 234 -9.79 -27.55 5.33
N ILE A 235 -10.25 -26.31 5.57
CA ILE A 235 -9.72 -25.44 6.62
C ILE A 235 -10.63 -25.56 7.85
N GLY A 236 -10.13 -26.15 8.94
CA GLY A 236 -10.86 -26.40 10.19
C GLY A 236 -9.98 -26.29 11.41
#